data_AF-A0A117SKN4-F1
#
_entry.id   AF-A0A117SKN4-F1
#
_cell.length_a   1.000
_cell.length_b   1.000
_cell.length_c   1.000
_cell.angle_alpha   90.00
_cell.angle_beta   90.00
_cell.angle_gamma   90.00
#
_symmetry.space_group_name_H-M   'P 1'
#
loop_
_entity.id
_entity.type
_entity.pdbx_description
1 polymer ?
#
loop_
_entity_poly.entity_id
_entity_poly.type
_entity_poly.pdbx_seq_one_letter_code
_entity_poly.pdbx_strand_id
1 'polypeptide(L)'
;MKKYFWPVTAFITGILPGFFLVFNFIFSDVISLYERILSLLVVVVAYLVLGAAFGLASRDIRLAGGIWLSLPALFLAFIYSFKEVNSAAINLLYSAAALGSSVIGFHLGAKLSRRLKQ
;
A
#
# COMPACT_ATOMS: atom_id res chain seq x y z
N MET A 1 9.57 -21.42 -10.21
CA MET A 1 9.60 -19.98 -10.56
C MET A 1 8.24 -19.27 -10.41
N LYS A 2 7.10 -19.84 -10.84
CA LYS A 2 5.78 -19.16 -10.77
C LYS A 2 5.32 -18.74 -9.35
N LYS A 3 5.77 -19.43 -8.29
CA LYS A 3 5.34 -19.17 -6.90
C LYS A 3 5.74 -17.79 -6.36
N TYR A 4 6.87 -17.24 -6.83
CA TYR A 4 7.40 -15.96 -6.36
C TYR A 4 7.13 -14.80 -7.31
N PHE A 5 6.60 -15.07 -8.51
CA PHE A 5 6.38 -14.06 -9.53
C PHE A 5 5.42 -12.94 -9.06
N TRP A 6 4.29 -13.32 -8.47
CA TRP A 6 3.30 -12.35 -7.97
C TRP A 6 3.79 -11.51 -6.79
N PRO A 7 4.41 -12.10 -5.74
CA PRO A 7 5.06 -11.33 -4.69
C PRO A 7 6.11 -10.33 -5.20
N VAL A 8 6.99 -10.76 -6.11
CA VAL A 8 8.07 -9.92 -6.63
C VAL A 8 7.51 -8.77 -7.46
N THR A 9 6.55 -9.03 -8.34
CA THR A 9 5.91 -7.98 -9.14
C THR A 9 5.10 -7.00 -8.29
N ALA A 10 4.40 -7.48 -7.26
CA ALA A 10 3.70 -6.64 -6.29
C ALA A 10 4.69 -5.74 -5.52
N PHE A 11 5.81 -6.29 -5.05
CA PHE A 11 6.86 -5.54 -4.39
C PHE A 11 7.43 -4.44 -5.28
N ILE A 12 7.87 -4.79 -6.50
CA ILE A 12 8.43 -3.83 -7.46
C ILE A 12 7.43 -2.72 -7.78
N THR A 13 6.16 -3.08 -8.01
CA THR A 13 5.10 -2.10 -8.28
C THR A 13 4.84 -1.20 -7.08
N GLY A 14 4.94 -1.74 -5.87
CA GLY A 14 4.78 -1.03 -4.61
C GLY A 14 5.84 0.04 -4.34
N ILE A 15 7.00 -0.03 -5.00
CA ILE A 15 8.07 0.97 -4.87
C ILE A 15 7.58 2.35 -5.32
N LEU A 16 6.87 2.42 -6.45
CA LEU A 16 6.37 3.68 -7.02
C LEU A 16 5.43 4.44 -6.07
N PRO A 17 4.28 3.89 -5.63
CA PRO A 17 3.41 4.59 -4.70
C PRO A 17 4.05 4.75 -3.32
N GLY A 18 4.92 3.84 -2.89
CA GLY A 18 5.67 3.98 -1.64
C GLY A 18 6.58 5.20 -1.65
N PHE A 19 7.29 5.45 -2.75
CA PHE A 19 8.16 6.61 -2.91
C PHE A 19 7.38 7.89 -3.23
N PHE A 20 6.52 7.87 -4.25
CA PHE A 20 5.88 9.09 -4.75
C PHE A 20 4.74 9.61 -3.88
N LEU A 21 4.03 8.72 -3.17
CA LEU A 21 2.93 9.11 -2.29
C LEU A 21 3.38 9.11 -0.84
N VAL A 22 3.70 7.92 -0.29
CA VAL A 22 3.91 7.78 1.15
C VAL A 22 5.14 8.56 1.61
N PHE A 23 6.29 8.38 0.96
CA PHE A 23 7.50 9.09 1.32
C PHE A 23 7.34 10.60 1.11
N ASN A 24 6.91 11.08 -0.06
CA ASN A 24 6.74 12.54 -0.27
C ASN A 24 5.75 13.19 0.70
N PHE A 25 4.62 12.54 1.01
CA PHE A 25 3.65 13.12 1.95
C PHE A 25 4.11 13.07 3.41
N ILE A 26 5.01 12.17 3.76
CA ILE A 26 5.64 12.13 5.08
C ILE A 26 6.71 13.23 5.21
N PHE A 27 7.49 13.48 4.14
CA PHE A 27 8.61 14.45 4.14
C PHE A 27 8.20 15.90 3.86
N SER A 28 6.92 16.15 3.54
CA SER A 28 6.45 17.50 3.25
C SER A 28 6.15 18.25 4.54
N ASP A 29 7.11 19.06 4.99
CA ASP A 29 7.06 19.84 6.23
C ASP A 29 5.94 20.90 6.28
N VAL A 30 5.39 21.27 5.11
CA VAL A 30 4.38 22.33 4.96
C VAL A 30 3.06 21.75 4.46
N ILE A 31 2.44 20.89 5.28
CA ILE A 31 1.12 20.32 5.00
C ILE A 31 0.14 20.75 6.09
N SER A 32 -0.91 21.46 5.69
CA SER A 32 -2.07 21.74 6.54
C SER A 32 -2.80 20.45 6.93
N LEU A 33 -3.60 20.49 8.02
CA LEU A 33 -4.38 19.31 8.44
C LEU A 33 -5.28 18.78 7.32
N TYR A 34 -5.89 19.68 6.54
CA TYR A 34 -6.74 19.34 5.41
C TYR A 34 -5.97 18.59 4.31
N GLU A 35 -4.82 19.10 3.89
CA GLU A 35 -3.95 18.46 2.92
C GLU A 35 -3.47 17.08 3.41
N ARG A 36 -3.27 16.92 4.72
CA ARG A 36 -2.88 15.64 5.32
C ARG A 36 -3.98 14.58 5.28
N ILE A 37 -5.23 15.00 5.44
CA ILE A 37 -6.38 14.10 5.30
C ILE A 37 -6.52 13.68 3.83
N LEU A 38 -6.36 14.64 2.90
CA LEU A 38 -6.40 14.35 1.47
C LEU A 38 -5.27 13.42 1.04
N SER A 39 -4.04 13.61 1.52
CA SER A 39 -2.91 12.74 1.19
C SER A 39 -3.11 11.32 1.73
N LEU A 40 -3.65 11.17 2.95
CA LEU A 40 -4.05 9.86 3.48
C LEU A 40 -5.11 9.19 2.59
N LEU A 41 -6.13 9.95 2.16
CA LEU A 41 -7.16 9.44 1.25
C LEU A 41 -6.56 8.97 -0.07
N VAL A 42 -5.62 9.73 -0.64
CA VAL A 42 -4.92 9.38 -1.88
C VAL A 42 -4.14 8.08 -1.70
N VAL A 43 -3.42 7.91 -0.58
CA VAL A 43 -2.71 6.66 -0.25
C VAL A 43 -3.69 5.49 -0.15
N VAL A 44 -4.82 5.67 0.55
CA VAL A 44 -5.86 4.64 0.69
C VAL A 44 -6.39 4.22 -0.68
N VAL A 45 -6.80 5.18 -1.51
CA VAL A 45 -7.35 4.90 -2.85
C VAL A 45 -6.31 4.22 -3.74
N ALA A 46 -5.08 4.72 -3.78
CA ALA A 46 -4.01 4.15 -4.60
C ALA A 46 -3.72 2.69 -4.25
N TYR A 47 -3.56 2.38 -2.95
CA TYR A 47 -3.29 1.02 -2.50
C TYR A 47 -4.51 0.10 -2.61
N LEU A 48 -5.74 0.62 -2.45
CA LEU A 48 -6.97 -0.13 -2.74
C LEU A 48 -7.04 -0.55 -4.21
N VAL A 49 -6.81 0.39 -5.13
CA VAL A 49 -6.87 0.13 -6.58
C VAL A 49 -5.78 -0.84 -7.00
N LEU A 50 -4.53 -0.61 -6.58
CA LEU A 50 -3.42 -1.52 -6.91
C LEU A 50 -3.60 -2.89 -6.26
N GLY A 51 -4.05 -2.94 -5.01
CA GLY A 51 -4.42 -4.18 -4.34
C GLY A 51 -5.43 -4.96 -5.17
N ALA A 52 -6.54 -4.32 -5.55
CA ALA A 52 -7.59 -4.92 -6.36
C ALA A 52 -7.10 -5.42 -7.72
N ALA A 53 -6.26 -4.64 -8.41
CA ALA A 53 -5.65 -5.05 -9.68
C ALA A 53 -4.80 -6.31 -9.53
N PHE A 54 -3.94 -6.39 -8.51
CA PHE A 54 -3.13 -7.58 -8.22
C PHE A 54 -3.97 -8.77 -7.74
N GLY A 55 -5.04 -8.53 -6.98
CA GLY A 55 -5.99 -9.56 -6.58
C GLY A 55 -6.68 -10.19 -7.79
N LEU A 56 -7.15 -9.35 -8.72
CA LEU A 56 -7.76 -9.78 -9.98
C LEU A 56 -6.78 -10.60 -10.83
N ALA A 57 -5.51 -10.19 -10.89
CA ALA A 57 -4.50 -10.83 -11.72
C ALA A 57 -4.01 -12.18 -11.15
N SER A 58 -3.76 -12.26 -9.84
CA SER A 58 -3.16 -13.45 -9.22
C SER A 58 -4.15 -14.57 -8.94
N ARG A 59 -5.45 -14.26 -8.74
CA ARG A 59 -6.57 -15.20 -8.44
C ARG A 59 -6.46 -15.97 -7.12
N ASP A 60 -5.34 -15.86 -6.43
CA ASP A 60 -5.11 -16.44 -5.13
C ASP A 60 -5.64 -15.48 -4.06
N ILE A 61 -6.38 -16.00 -3.06
CA ILE A 61 -6.89 -15.20 -1.94
C ILE A 61 -5.78 -14.96 -0.90
N ARG A 62 -4.61 -15.60 -1.05
CA ARG A 62 -3.46 -15.35 -0.17
C ARG A 62 -3.13 -13.85 -0.14
N LEU A 63 -3.38 -13.25 1.02
CA LEU A 63 -3.17 -11.82 1.30
C LEU A 63 -1.72 -11.36 1.12
N ALA A 64 -0.79 -12.31 0.93
CA ALA A 64 0.60 -12.06 0.63
C ALA A 64 0.78 -11.01 -0.47
N GLY A 65 -0.01 -11.05 -1.55
CA GLY A 65 0.12 -10.06 -2.63
C GLY A 65 -0.12 -8.61 -2.16
N GLY A 66 -1.15 -8.39 -1.34
CA GLY A 66 -1.41 -7.07 -0.74
C GLY A 66 -0.30 -6.64 0.23
N ILE A 67 0.19 -7.56 1.07
CA ILE A 67 1.29 -7.28 2.00
C ILE A 67 2.56 -6.88 1.24
N TRP A 68 2.94 -7.66 0.23
CA TRP A 68 4.13 -7.41 -0.59
C TRP A 68 4.04 -6.06 -1.34
N LEU A 69 2.84 -5.68 -1.79
CA LEU A 69 2.61 -4.38 -2.42
C LEU A 69 2.85 -3.22 -1.46
N SER A 70 2.47 -3.35 -0.19
CA SER A 70 2.65 -2.29 0.82
C SER A 70 4.05 -2.23 1.44
N LEU A 71 4.83 -3.31 1.38
CA LEU A 71 6.13 -3.42 2.06
C LEU A 71 7.08 -2.23 1.80
N PRO A 72 7.26 -1.73 0.56
CA PRO A 72 8.09 -0.56 0.32
C PRO A 72 7.66 0.69 1.09
N ALA A 73 6.36 0.97 1.18
CA ALA A 73 5.83 2.09 1.96
C ALA A 73 6.07 1.91 3.46
N LEU A 74 5.83 0.70 3.99
CA LEU A 74 6.09 0.39 5.40
C LEU A 74 7.55 0.58 5.74
N PHE A 75 8.45 0.12 4.86
CA PHE A 75 9.89 0.27 5.05
C PHE A 75 10.31 1.74 5.12
N LEU A 76 9.82 2.58 4.21
CA LEU A 76 10.11 4.01 4.19
C LEU A 76 9.55 4.72 5.43
N ALA A 77 8.30 4.46 5.80
CA ALA A 77 7.68 5.04 6.99
C ALA A 77 8.36 4.57 8.29
N PHE A 78 8.82 3.32 8.34
CA PHE A 78 9.55 2.76 9.48
C PHE A 78 10.90 3.46 9.67
N ILE A 79 11.71 3.56 8.60
CA ILE A 79 13.01 4.26 8.65
C ILE A 79 12.81 5.70 9.12
N TYR A 80 11.78 6.38 8.61
CA TYR A 80 11.53 7.77 8.96
C TYR A 80 11.09 7.98 10.41
N SER A 81 10.41 7.00 11.00
CA SER A 81 9.96 7.09 12.40
C SER A 81 11.10 7.19 13.41
N PHE A 82 12.32 6.76 13.05
CA PHE A 82 13.51 6.95 13.89
C PHE A 82 14.17 8.33 13.73
N LYS A 83 13.90 9.04 12.62
CA LYS A 83 14.40 10.40 12.42
C LYS A 83 13.57 11.43 13.18
N GLU A 84 12.25 11.26 13.22
CA GLU A 84 11.33 12.19 13.88
C GLU A 84 10.33 11.46 14.75
N VAL A 85 10.65 11.33 16.04
CA VAL A 85 9.81 10.63 17.03
C VAL A 85 8.43 11.30 17.17
N ASN A 86 8.35 12.63 17.08
CA ASN A 86 7.08 13.36 17.12
C ASN A 86 6.16 13.06 15.90
N SER A 87 6.74 12.58 14.80
CA SER A 87 6.02 12.22 13.57
C SER A 87 5.64 10.73 13.51
N ALA A 88 6.03 9.92 14.52
CA ALA A 88 5.82 8.47 14.53
C ALA A 88 4.34 8.06 14.41
N ALA A 89 3.44 8.78 15.08
CA ALA A 89 2.00 8.52 14.99
C ALA A 89 1.46 8.68 13.56
N ILE A 90 1.94 9.69 12.83
CA ILE A 90 1.53 9.91 11.44
C ILE A 90 2.13 8.84 10.51
N ASN A 91 3.40 8.49 10.71
CA ASN A 91 4.04 7.44 9.91
C ASN A 91 3.34 6.10 10.09
N LEU A 92 2.86 5.79 11.31
CA LEU A 92 2.02 4.63 11.58
C LEU A 92 0.67 4.71 10.85
N LEU A 93 0.03 5.88 10.80
CA LEU A 93 -1.22 6.07 10.05
C LEU A 93 -1.02 5.80 8.55
N TYR A 94 0.03 6.34 7.94
CA TYR A 94 0.33 6.06 6.53
C TYR A 94 0.66 4.59 6.28
N SER A 95 1.39 3.96 7.20
CA SER A 95 1.71 2.52 7.13
C SER A 95 0.45 1.67 7.20
N ALA A 96 -0.44 1.98 8.14
CA ALA A 96 -1.71 1.29 8.31
C ALA A 96 -2.64 1.51 7.11
N ALA A 97 -2.69 2.74 6.58
CA ALA A 97 -3.44 3.08 5.37
C ALA A 97 -2.95 2.28 4.17
N ALA A 98 -1.64 2.24 3.91
CA ALA A 98 -1.06 1.49 2.81
C ALA A 98 -1.31 -0.02 2.93
N LEU A 99 -1.03 -0.61 4.11
CA LEU A 99 -1.22 -2.05 4.36
C LEU A 99 -2.69 -2.45 4.33
N GLY A 100 -3.54 -1.72 5.06
CA GLY A 100 -4.97 -2.04 5.15
C GLY A 100 -5.63 -1.97 3.78
N SER A 101 -5.34 -0.90 3.04
CA SER A 101 -5.91 -0.67 1.71
C SER A 101 -5.42 -1.69 0.68
N SER A 102 -4.12 -2.04 0.69
CA SER A 102 -3.57 -3.03 -0.23
C SER A 102 -4.16 -4.42 0.02
N VAL A 103 -4.30 -4.82 1.28
CA VAL A 103 -4.84 -6.12 1.69
C VAL A 103 -6.33 -6.20 1.38
N ILE A 104 -7.11 -5.18 1.73
CA ILE A 104 -8.54 -5.11 1.42
C ILE A 104 -8.75 -5.12 -0.09
N GLY A 105 -8.05 -4.27 -0.83
CA GLY A 105 -8.13 -4.20 -2.28
C GLY A 105 -7.82 -5.56 -2.91
N PHE A 106 -6.72 -6.18 -2.51
CA PHE A 106 -6.30 -7.50 -2.99
C PHE A 106 -7.35 -8.58 -2.72
N HIS A 107 -7.89 -8.63 -1.51
CA HIS A 107 -8.93 -9.58 -1.17
C HIS A 107 -10.18 -9.40 -2.04
N LEU A 108 -10.65 -8.16 -2.21
CA LEU A 108 -11.81 -7.84 -3.03
C LEU A 108 -11.57 -8.21 -4.51
N GLY A 109 -10.40 -7.87 -5.05
CA GLY A 109 -10.02 -8.21 -6.42
C GLY A 109 -9.94 -9.72 -6.65
N ALA A 110 -9.31 -10.47 -5.75
CA ALA A 110 -9.21 -11.93 -5.86
C ALA A 110 -10.57 -12.61 -5.76
N LYS A 111 -11.44 -12.13 -4.86
CA LYS A 111 -12.83 -12.62 -4.72
C LYS A 111 -13.64 -12.39 -5.99
N LEU A 112 -13.52 -11.20 -6.60
CA LEU A 112 -14.20 -10.87 -7.84
C LEU A 112 -13.72 -11.74 -9.01
N SER A 113 -12.39 -11.92 -9.16
CA SER A 113 -11.85 -12.77 -10.23
C SER A 113 -12.30 -14.23 -10.15
N ARG A 114 -12.58 -14.76 -8.96
CA ARG A 114 -13.11 -16.12 -8.80
C ARG A 114 -14.56 -16.22 -9.25
N ARG A 115 -15.40 -15.22 -8.91
CA ARG A 115 -16.81 -15.18 -9.29
C ARG A 115 -17.00 -15.05 -10.81
N LEU A 116 -16.17 -14.27 -11.48
CA LEU A 116 -16.24 -14.07 -12.93
C LEU A 116 -15.91 -15.33 -13.76
N LYS A 117 -15.50 -16.43 -13.11
CA LYS A 117 -15.10 -17.69 -13.77
C LYS A 117 -15.91 -18.91 -13.31
N GLN A 118 -16.89 -18.72 -12.43
CA GLN A 118 -17.93 -19.72 -12.13
C GLN A 118 -19.11 -19.48 -13.07
#